data_AF-A0A0D8Y7W1-F1
#
_entry.id   AF-A0A0D8Y7W1-F1
#
_cell.length_a   1.000
_cell.length_b   1.000
_cell.length_c   1.000
_cell.angle_alpha   90.00
_cell.angle_beta   90.00
_cell.angle_gamma   90.00
#
_symmetry.space_group_name_H-M   'P 1'
#
loop_
_entity.id
_entity.type
_entity.pdbx_description
1 polymer ?
#
loop_
_entity_poly.entity_id
_entity_poly.type
_entity_poly.pdbx_seq_one_letter_code
_entity_poly.pdbx_strand_id
1 'polypeptide(L)'
;MLCLLYIKEEMEHYMPEIFWHDRKAMLSVDSHPVTENGAYRIVTSSVQREVRIWRFEYEQSAKIPSKYQLAVTFLANLAGHNVAINQVKFSQNPELNLLASGDSDGRIAIWQLSNTPISAPPIDDLPPNKENWIRIRVSKRCVTVRNLRHFPSGVAWDPRGKYIVTMSTDRKMDLIDAARGTRLRMFGVSALPAVTIGDVPLEHKVYKLFHDDQLMSFQRGVAFSPCGQLIIAPCANLEAGTHDVYGTLIFKRNEIENDKPFAFLPCPKATFLIRCCPLLMTLLDNEENYTGLPYRVLWLALTKDSVYLYDSQHPNPIGLVENIQYNSLTDATWSADGKNIVISSLEGYCTFLKLTIEQWGSKIEQTHLENCPPSPKLIQTKGRKPREKKNIKDKDEQDCVTAKTFSRGPSPQPTTPRSGSLFRYLQTKCDESPHSRTQSTSPTLSSRVSDSPKEQPQPKMKKRIDLVTLAD
;
A
#
# COMPACT_ATOMS: atom_id res chain seq x y z
N MET A 1 11.24 25.93 -3.18
CA MET A 1 11.43 24.68 -2.42
C MET A 1 12.04 23.67 -3.38
N LEU A 2 13.25 23.17 -3.11
CA LEU A 2 13.93 22.24 -4.01
C LEU A 2 13.41 20.83 -3.71
N CYS A 3 12.60 20.28 -4.62
CA CYS A 3 12.22 18.86 -4.62
C CYS A 3 13.51 18.04 -4.83
N LEU A 4 13.84 17.17 -3.88
CA LEU A 4 14.95 16.21 -4.01
C LEU A 4 14.39 14.97 -4.69
N LEU A 5 14.57 14.91 -6.01
CA LEU A 5 14.33 13.73 -6.82
C LEU A 5 15.63 12.94 -6.88
N TYR A 6 15.67 11.76 -6.28
CA TYR A 6 16.83 10.86 -6.36
C TYR A 6 16.91 10.10 -7.71
N ILE A 7 15.95 10.32 -8.62
CA ILE A 7 15.96 9.90 -10.03
C ILE A 7 15.69 11.12 -10.93
N LYS A 8 16.57 12.11 -10.90
CA LYS A 8 16.28 13.42 -11.50
C LYS A 8 16.19 13.40 -13.04
N GLU A 9 16.63 12.34 -13.70
CA GLU A 9 16.68 12.28 -15.18
C GLU A 9 15.47 11.57 -15.81
N GLU A 10 14.58 10.94 -15.02
CA GLU A 10 13.55 10.04 -15.56
C GLU A 10 12.10 10.35 -15.11
N MET A 11 11.91 11.38 -14.28
CA MET A 11 10.60 11.72 -13.72
C MET A 11 10.33 13.23 -13.73
N GLU A 12 9.18 13.61 -14.30
CA GLU A 12 8.68 14.99 -14.27
C GLU A 12 7.65 15.14 -13.15
N HIS A 13 7.66 16.30 -12.47
CA HIS A 13 6.72 16.61 -11.40
C HIS A 13 5.88 17.84 -11.75
N TYR A 14 4.58 17.75 -11.54
CA TYR A 14 3.60 18.81 -11.75
C TYR A 14 2.72 18.98 -10.52
N MET A 15 2.59 20.21 -10.03
CA MET A 15 1.69 20.57 -8.94
C MET A 15 0.82 21.74 -9.39
N PRO A 16 -0.37 21.47 -9.96
CA PRO A 16 -1.26 22.52 -10.40
C PRO A 16 -1.88 23.26 -9.20
N GLU A 17 -1.88 24.60 -9.27
CA GLU A 17 -2.47 25.47 -8.24
C GLU A 17 -3.99 25.57 -8.40
N ILE A 18 -4.67 24.42 -8.29
CA ILE A 18 -6.13 24.31 -8.42
C ILE A 18 -6.73 24.07 -7.04
N PHE A 19 -7.89 24.69 -6.79
CA PHE A 19 -8.69 24.37 -5.61
C PHE A 19 -9.54 23.14 -5.88
N TRP A 20 -8.95 21.96 -5.66
CA TRP A 20 -9.63 20.68 -5.86
C TRP A 20 -10.93 20.60 -5.06
N HIS A 21 -10.87 20.88 -3.77
CA HIS A 21 -12.03 20.96 -2.88
C HIS A 21 -11.98 22.19 -1.99
N ASP A 22 -11.84 23.38 -2.58
CA ASP A 22 -11.91 24.66 -1.86
C ASP A 22 -10.86 24.74 -0.72
N ARG A 23 -9.65 24.23 -1.00
CA ARG A 23 -8.51 24.09 -0.07
C ARG A 23 -8.77 23.20 1.14
N LYS A 24 -9.81 22.36 1.09
CA LYS A 24 -10.07 21.34 2.12
C LYS A 24 -9.21 20.11 1.88
N ALA A 25 -8.87 19.43 2.97
CA ALA A 25 -8.03 18.24 2.96
C ALA A 25 -8.54 17.17 1.98
N MET A 26 -7.66 16.65 1.13
CA MET A 26 -7.97 15.48 0.30
C MET A 26 -7.88 14.23 1.15
N LEU A 27 -8.78 13.28 0.91
CA LEU A 27 -8.81 12.01 1.63
C LEU A 27 -8.50 10.82 0.71
N SER A 28 -8.99 10.84 -0.53
CA SER A 28 -8.73 9.77 -1.50
C SER A 28 -8.74 10.29 -2.94
N VAL A 29 -7.91 9.68 -3.76
CA VAL A 29 -7.80 9.91 -5.21
C VAL A 29 -7.76 8.57 -5.94
N ASP A 30 -8.39 8.51 -7.10
CA ASP A 30 -8.37 7.33 -7.96
C ASP A 30 -8.37 7.71 -9.44
N SER A 31 -7.74 6.88 -10.27
CA SER A 31 -7.66 7.08 -11.71
C SER A 31 -8.53 6.09 -12.44
N HIS A 32 -9.19 6.54 -13.50
CA HIS A 32 -10.02 5.70 -14.34
C HIS A 32 -9.17 4.66 -15.08
N PRO A 33 -9.63 3.40 -15.24
CA PRO A 33 -8.84 2.33 -15.86
C PRO A 33 -8.67 2.46 -17.38
N VAL A 34 -9.25 3.48 -18.00
CA VAL A 34 -9.13 3.75 -19.44
C VAL A 34 -8.63 5.17 -19.66
N THR A 35 -7.65 5.29 -20.54
CA THR A 35 -7.12 6.55 -21.07
C THR A 35 -7.78 6.82 -22.42
N GLU A 36 -8.38 7.99 -22.60
CA GLU A 36 -9.07 8.38 -23.84
C GLU A 36 -8.26 9.49 -24.53
N ASN A 37 -7.74 9.23 -25.73
CA ASN A 37 -7.00 10.21 -26.55
C ASN A 37 -5.85 10.93 -25.82
N GLY A 38 -5.14 10.23 -24.93
CA GLY A 38 -4.04 10.82 -24.13
C GLY A 38 -4.51 11.65 -22.93
N ALA A 39 -5.81 11.70 -22.66
CA ALA A 39 -6.39 12.30 -21.48
C ALA A 39 -6.78 11.24 -20.45
N TYR A 40 -6.67 11.62 -19.19
CA TYR A 40 -6.90 10.76 -18.04
C TYR A 40 -8.03 11.33 -17.21
N ARG A 41 -8.93 10.47 -16.71
CA ARG A 41 -10.00 10.84 -15.79
C ARG A 41 -9.60 10.45 -14.38
N ILE A 42 -9.71 11.37 -13.43
CA ILE A 42 -9.46 11.14 -12.00
C ILE A 42 -10.65 11.58 -11.18
N VAL A 43 -10.80 10.92 -10.03
CA VAL A 43 -11.80 11.25 -9.03
C VAL A 43 -11.09 11.62 -7.74
N THR A 44 -11.56 12.68 -7.11
CA THR A 44 -11.06 13.16 -5.82
C THR A 44 -12.18 13.22 -4.79
N SER A 45 -11.81 13.00 -3.54
CA SER A 45 -12.69 13.18 -2.38
C SER A 45 -11.99 13.94 -1.28
N SER A 46 -12.80 14.58 -0.45
CA SER A 46 -12.37 15.47 0.63
C SER A 46 -13.18 15.21 1.89
N VAL A 47 -12.85 15.94 2.95
CA VAL A 47 -13.73 16.14 4.12
C VAL A 47 -15.09 16.78 3.76
N GLN A 48 -15.24 17.26 2.52
CA GLN A 48 -16.52 17.70 1.97
C GLN A 48 -17.45 16.53 1.63
N ARG A 49 -18.70 16.87 1.29
CA ARG A 49 -19.79 15.92 1.01
C ARG A 49 -19.93 15.58 -0.48
N GLU A 50 -19.00 16.08 -1.28
CA GLU A 50 -19.06 16.05 -2.73
C GLU A 50 -17.88 15.25 -3.27
N VAL A 51 -18.14 14.48 -4.33
CA VAL A 51 -17.08 13.84 -5.11
C VAL A 51 -16.86 14.67 -6.35
N ARG A 52 -15.61 15.01 -6.68
CA ARG A 52 -15.30 15.78 -7.88
C ARG A 52 -14.51 14.92 -8.87
N ILE A 53 -14.86 15.05 -10.15
CA ILE A 53 -14.24 14.34 -11.26
C ILE A 53 -13.52 15.36 -12.14
N TRP A 54 -12.30 15.01 -12.52
CA TRP A 54 -11.40 15.86 -13.29
C TRP A 54 -10.84 15.07 -14.45
N ARG A 55 -10.51 15.79 -15.51
CA ARG A 55 -9.72 15.32 -16.64
C ARG A 55 -8.38 16.00 -16.60
N PHE A 56 -7.29 15.28 -16.83
CA PHE A 56 -5.99 15.89 -17.04
C PHE A 56 -5.33 15.36 -18.31
N GLU A 57 -4.57 16.23 -18.96
CA GLU A 57 -3.79 15.92 -20.16
C GLU A 57 -2.52 16.79 -20.20
N TYR A 58 -1.56 16.39 -21.03
CA TYR A 58 -0.29 17.10 -21.19
C TYR A 58 -0.31 17.85 -22.51
N GLU A 59 -0.43 19.17 -22.43
CA GLU A 59 -0.40 20.04 -23.60
C GLU A 59 1.01 20.57 -23.84
N GLN A 60 1.41 20.69 -25.10
CA GLN A 60 2.69 21.30 -25.44
C GLN A 60 2.60 22.81 -25.18
N SER A 61 3.57 23.36 -24.42
CA SER A 61 3.53 24.77 -24.08
C SER A 61 3.77 25.64 -25.31
N ALA A 62 2.85 26.57 -25.58
CA ALA A 62 2.96 27.53 -26.69
C ALA A 62 4.22 28.43 -26.60
N LYS A 63 4.80 28.59 -25.40
CA LYS A 63 5.99 29.43 -25.17
C LYS A 63 7.30 28.67 -25.35
N ILE A 64 7.32 27.36 -25.12
CA ILE A 64 8.52 26.52 -25.17
C ILE A 64 8.12 25.15 -25.74
N PRO A 65 8.45 24.84 -27.02
CA PRO A 65 8.04 23.59 -27.66
C PRO A 65 8.56 22.33 -26.97
N SER A 66 9.67 22.41 -26.23
CA SER A 66 10.25 21.26 -25.52
C SER A 66 9.62 20.98 -24.15
N LYS A 67 8.68 21.81 -23.68
CA LYS A 67 8.09 21.68 -22.35
C LYS A 67 6.59 21.40 -22.43
N TYR A 68 6.17 20.31 -21.80
CA TYR A 68 4.76 20.02 -21.60
C TYR A 68 4.23 20.73 -20.35
N GLN A 69 2.98 21.16 -20.42
CA GLN A 69 2.24 21.72 -19.30
C GLN A 69 1.07 20.79 -18.97
N LEU A 70 0.85 20.54 -17.68
CA LEU A 70 -0.30 19.80 -17.21
C LEU A 70 -1.54 20.70 -17.30
N ALA A 71 -2.49 20.33 -18.15
CA ALA A 71 -3.81 20.93 -18.21
C ALA A 71 -4.78 20.05 -17.41
N VAL A 72 -5.53 20.66 -16.49
CA VAL A 72 -6.54 19.97 -15.67
C VAL A 72 -7.88 20.67 -15.87
N THR A 73 -8.89 19.88 -16.19
CA THR A 73 -10.24 20.33 -16.52
C THR A 73 -11.24 19.69 -15.57
N PHE A 74 -12.13 20.51 -15.00
CA PHE A 74 -13.26 20.01 -14.22
C PHE A 74 -14.30 19.33 -15.11
N LEU A 75 -14.77 18.14 -14.71
CA LEU A 75 -15.76 17.34 -15.43
C LEU A 75 -17.11 17.28 -14.70
N ALA A 76 -17.12 16.99 -13.40
CA ALA A 76 -18.37 16.86 -12.66
C ALA A 76 -18.18 17.04 -11.15
N ASN A 77 -19.20 17.62 -10.50
CA ASN A 77 -19.41 17.62 -9.06
C ASN A 77 -20.59 16.71 -8.73
N LEU A 78 -20.36 15.71 -7.88
CA LEU A 78 -21.35 14.71 -7.48
C LEU A 78 -21.78 14.99 -6.04
N ALA A 79 -22.95 15.60 -5.91
CA ALA A 79 -23.60 15.85 -4.62
C ALA A 79 -24.54 14.70 -4.26
N GLY A 80 -24.51 14.25 -3.01
CA GLY A 80 -25.44 13.21 -2.52
C GLY A 80 -25.05 12.52 -1.22
N HIS A 81 -23.84 12.74 -0.71
CA HIS A 81 -23.46 12.33 0.63
C HIS A 81 -23.87 13.38 1.67
N ASN A 82 -24.05 12.94 2.90
CA ASN A 82 -24.46 13.82 4.01
C ASN A 82 -23.25 14.27 4.86
N VAL A 83 -22.15 13.52 4.80
CA VAL A 83 -20.94 13.70 5.61
C VAL A 83 -19.69 13.55 4.75
N ALA A 84 -18.51 13.68 5.37
CA ALA A 84 -17.20 13.55 4.73
C ALA A 84 -17.03 12.19 4.02
N ILE A 85 -16.46 12.24 2.82
CA ILE A 85 -16.22 11.09 1.96
C ILE A 85 -14.79 10.60 2.16
N ASN A 86 -14.62 9.43 2.75
CA ASN A 86 -13.31 8.91 3.12
C ASN A 86 -12.59 8.23 1.96
N GLN A 87 -13.34 7.60 1.05
CA GLN A 87 -12.75 6.83 -0.04
C GLN A 87 -13.59 6.90 -1.31
N VAL A 88 -12.92 7.00 -2.45
CA VAL A 88 -13.51 6.93 -3.79
C VAL A 88 -12.72 5.98 -4.67
N LYS A 89 -13.41 5.15 -5.45
CA LYS A 89 -12.79 4.18 -6.36
C LYS A 89 -13.59 3.98 -7.63
N PHE A 90 -12.92 4.05 -8.78
CA PHE A 90 -13.48 3.64 -10.05
C PHE A 90 -13.61 2.12 -10.12
N SER A 91 -14.63 1.67 -10.84
CA SER A 91 -14.73 0.27 -11.26
C SER A 91 -13.61 -0.06 -12.23
N GLN A 92 -12.99 -1.22 -12.03
CA GLN A 92 -11.98 -1.75 -12.94
C GLN A 92 -12.58 -2.27 -14.26
N ASN A 93 -13.90 -2.49 -14.31
CA ASN A 93 -14.61 -2.75 -15.56
C ASN A 93 -14.96 -1.41 -16.23
N PRO A 94 -14.33 -1.07 -17.38
CA PRO A 94 -14.55 0.20 -18.05
C PRO A 94 -15.88 0.30 -18.80
N GLU A 95 -16.51 -0.82 -19.16
CA GLU A 95 -17.76 -0.81 -19.94
C GLU A 95 -18.92 -0.22 -19.13
N LEU A 96 -18.90 -0.43 -17.82
CA LEU A 96 -19.98 -0.01 -16.94
C LEU A 96 -19.84 1.44 -16.47
N ASN A 97 -18.65 2.04 -16.60
CA ASN A 97 -18.30 3.39 -16.11
C ASN A 97 -18.88 3.68 -14.72
N LEU A 98 -18.56 2.81 -13.77
CA LEU A 98 -19.05 2.91 -12.39
C LEU A 98 -17.99 3.55 -11.49
N LEU A 99 -18.47 4.31 -10.50
CA LEU A 99 -17.68 4.92 -9.45
C LEU A 99 -18.34 4.61 -8.10
N ALA A 100 -17.55 4.19 -7.12
CA ALA A 100 -18.01 3.99 -5.76
C ALA A 100 -17.44 5.08 -4.83
N SER A 101 -18.25 5.59 -3.93
CA SER A 101 -17.84 6.52 -2.87
C SER A 101 -18.38 6.07 -1.52
N GLY A 102 -17.52 6.07 -0.51
CA GLY A 102 -17.84 5.68 0.86
C GLY A 102 -17.70 6.87 1.82
N ASP A 103 -18.73 7.12 2.61
CA ASP A 103 -18.73 8.20 3.61
C ASP A 103 -18.50 7.71 5.05
N SER A 104 -18.34 8.68 5.95
CA SER A 104 -18.07 8.44 7.37
C SER A 104 -19.23 7.81 8.14
N ASP A 105 -20.46 7.91 7.63
CA ASP A 105 -21.65 7.28 8.20
C ASP A 105 -21.82 5.82 7.73
N GLY A 106 -20.86 5.30 6.95
CA GLY A 106 -20.90 3.95 6.42
C GLY A 106 -21.84 3.78 5.23
N ARG A 107 -22.26 4.87 4.57
CA ARG A 107 -23.04 4.78 3.34
C ARG A 107 -22.10 4.68 2.15
N ILE A 108 -22.46 3.78 1.25
CA ILE A 108 -21.80 3.62 -0.04
C ILE A 108 -22.77 4.12 -1.11
N ALA A 109 -22.31 5.06 -1.93
CA ALA A 109 -23.01 5.47 -3.14
C ALA A 109 -22.28 4.88 -4.35
N ILE A 110 -23.06 4.36 -5.30
CA ILE A 110 -22.56 3.94 -6.60
C ILE A 110 -23.10 4.91 -7.64
N TRP A 111 -22.20 5.43 -8.45
CA TRP A 111 -22.46 6.39 -9.52
C TRP A 111 -22.19 5.71 -10.85
N GLN A 112 -22.98 6.04 -11.86
CA GLN A 112 -22.81 5.56 -13.22
C GLN A 112 -22.80 6.75 -14.18
N LEU A 113 -21.85 6.77 -15.10
CA LEU A 113 -21.85 7.75 -16.18
C LEU A 113 -23.07 7.52 -17.08
N SER A 114 -23.89 8.55 -17.25
CA SER A 114 -25.09 8.54 -18.07
C SER A 114 -24.92 9.44 -19.29
N ASN A 115 -25.41 8.99 -20.43
CA ASN A 115 -25.50 9.80 -21.65
C ASN A 115 -26.71 10.75 -21.65
N THR A 116 -27.51 10.75 -20.57
CA THR A 116 -28.64 11.67 -20.46
C THR A 116 -28.13 13.10 -20.25
N PRO A 117 -28.72 14.10 -20.93
CA PRO A 117 -28.29 15.49 -20.76
C PRO A 117 -28.53 15.96 -19.32
N ILE A 118 -27.66 16.85 -18.85
CA ILE A 118 -27.68 17.36 -17.48
C ILE A 118 -28.94 18.19 -17.28
N SER A 119 -29.86 17.69 -16.46
CA SER A 119 -31.12 18.37 -16.15
C SER A 119 -31.05 19.27 -14.90
N ALA A 120 -29.95 19.22 -14.15
CA ALA A 120 -29.83 19.95 -12.89
C ALA A 120 -29.48 21.43 -13.13
N PRO A 121 -30.12 22.38 -12.41
CA PRO A 121 -29.71 23.78 -12.45
C PRO A 121 -28.28 23.91 -11.89
N PRO A 122 -27.47 24.84 -12.42
CA PRO A 122 -26.14 25.12 -11.89
C PRO A 122 -26.25 25.50 -10.40
N ILE A 123 -25.52 24.79 -9.55
CA ILE A 123 -25.28 25.16 -8.15
C ILE A 123 -24.01 26.01 -8.15
N ASP A 124 -24.01 27.09 -7.36
CA ASP A 124 -23.07 28.22 -7.36
C ASP A 124 -21.56 27.87 -7.19
N ASP A 125 -20.71 28.85 -7.51
CA ASP A 125 -19.23 28.91 -7.44
C ASP A 125 -18.38 27.93 -8.30
N LEU A 126 -18.96 26.86 -8.85
CA LEU A 126 -18.23 25.89 -9.70
C LEU A 126 -18.67 25.93 -11.17
N PRO A 127 -17.79 25.57 -12.13
CA PRO A 127 -18.18 25.39 -13.52
C PRO A 127 -19.31 24.37 -13.66
N PRO A 128 -20.21 24.50 -14.66
CA PRO A 128 -21.26 23.52 -14.87
C PRO A 128 -20.65 22.13 -15.16
N ASN A 129 -21.33 21.08 -14.67
CA ASN A 129 -20.94 19.71 -14.98
C ASN A 129 -20.89 19.51 -16.51
N LYS A 130 -19.83 18.88 -16.97
CA LYS A 130 -19.65 18.42 -18.36
C LYS A 130 -20.11 16.97 -18.53
N GLU A 131 -19.97 16.16 -17.48
CA GLU A 131 -20.41 14.78 -17.43
C GLU A 131 -21.62 14.61 -16.50
N ASN A 132 -22.57 13.76 -16.89
CA ASN A 132 -23.74 13.45 -16.06
C ASN A 132 -23.55 12.09 -15.37
N TRP A 133 -23.28 12.13 -14.07
CA TRP A 133 -23.13 10.92 -13.26
C TRP A 133 -24.36 10.76 -12.38
N ILE A 134 -25.08 9.66 -12.59
CA ILE A 134 -26.32 9.36 -11.86
C ILE A 134 -26.05 8.34 -10.76
N ARG A 135 -26.66 8.55 -9.59
CA ARG A 135 -26.60 7.59 -8.50
C ARG A 135 -27.51 6.40 -8.80
N ILE A 136 -26.93 5.21 -8.90
CA ILE A 136 -27.71 3.98 -9.10
C ILE A 136 -28.16 3.39 -7.76
N ARG A 137 -29.42 2.96 -7.70
CA ARG A 137 -29.95 2.21 -6.55
C ARG A 137 -29.53 0.76 -6.68
N VAL A 138 -28.55 0.34 -5.88
CA VAL A 138 -28.16 -1.07 -5.81
C VAL A 138 -29.22 -1.83 -5.01
N SER A 139 -30.00 -2.71 -5.67
CA SER A 139 -31.08 -3.49 -5.03
C SER A 139 -30.63 -4.86 -4.50
N LYS A 140 -29.35 -5.22 -4.61
CA LYS A 140 -28.83 -6.55 -4.24
C LYS A 140 -27.94 -6.50 -3.01
N ARG A 141 -28.14 -7.47 -2.11
CA ARG A 141 -27.50 -7.63 -0.80
C ARG A 141 -25.97 -7.52 -0.88
N CYS A 142 -25.40 -6.61 -0.10
CA CYS A 142 -23.97 -6.60 0.23
C CYS A 142 -23.66 -7.79 1.16
N VAL A 143 -22.57 -8.51 0.89
CA VAL A 143 -22.01 -9.46 1.84
C VAL A 143 -21.36 -8.64 2.96
N THR A 144 -21.94 -8.68 4.16
CA THR A 144 -21.35 -8.04 5.35
C THR A 144 -20.51 -9.06 6.11
N VAL A 145 -19.19 -8.87 6.12
CA VAL A 145 -18.30 -9.64 6.99
C VAL A 145 -18.35 -9.03 8.38
N ARG A 146 -18.94 -9.76 9.33
CA ARG A 146 -18.97 -9.39 10.76
C ARG A 146 -17.79 -10.05 11.47
N ASN A 147 -17.25 -9.43 12.52
CA ASN A 147 -16.10 -9.88 13.34
C ASN A 147 -14.68 -9.53 12.84
N LEU A 148 -14.51 -8.51 12.01
CA LEU A 148 -13.24 -7.77 11.95
C LEU A 148 -13.16 -6.98 13.26
N ARG A 149 -12.17 -7.28 14.12
CA ARG A 149 -12.24 -6.89 15.54
C ARG A 149 -12.10 -5.38 15.76
N HIS A 150 -11.48 -4.65 14.83
CA HIS A 150 -11.24 -3.22 14.93
C HIS A 150 -11.22 -2.57 13.53
N PHE A 151 -11.44 -1.25 13.46
CA PHE A 151 -11.66 -0.45 12.24
C PHE A 151 -10.79 -0.88 11.05
N PRO A 152 -11.36 -1.54 10.02
CA PRO A 152 -10.63 -1.85 8.81
C PRO A 152 -10.35 -0.55 8.06
N SER A 153 -9.07 -0.20 7.93
CA SER A 153 -8.63 1.07 7.34
C SER A 153 -8.08 0.89 5.93
N GLY A 154 -8.20 -0.30 5.34
CA GLY A 154 -7.86 -0.53 3.95
C GLY A 154 -8.34 -1.87 3.42
N VAL A 155 -8.52 -1.93 2.10
CA VAL A 155 -9.04 -3.09 1.39
C VAL A 155 -8.37 -3.19 0.02
N ALA A 156 -8.07 -4.42 -0.40
CA ALA A 156 -7.59 -4.73 -1.73
C ALA A 156 -8.27 -5.97 -2.28
N TRP A 157 -8.63 -5.91 -3.56
CA TRP A 157 -9.14 -7.05 -4.30
C TRP A 157 -8.00 -7.85 -4.90
N ASP A 158 -8.13 -9.17 -4.85
CA ASP A 158 -7.38 -10.06 -5.72
C ASP A 158 -7.73 -9.74 -7.18
N PRO A 159 -6.76 -9.59 -8.09
CA PRO A 159 -7.02 -9.40 -9.52
C PRO A 159 -7.96 -10.47 -10.13
N ARG A 160 -8.00 -11.66 -9.54
CA ARG A 160 -8.89 -12.77 -9.96
C ARG A 160 -10.29 -12.71 -9.32
N GLY A 161 -10.54 -11.76 -8.44
CA GLY A 161 -11.81 -11.61 -7.71
C GLY A 161 -12.09 -12.69 -6.66
N LYS A 162 -11.14 -13.60 -6.39
CA LYS A 162 -11.35 -14.72 -5.45
C LYS A 162 -11.21 -14.28 -3.99
N TYR A 163 -10.26 -13.40 -3.71
CA TYR A 163 -9.94 -12.97 -2.36
C TYR A 163 -10.07 -11.48 -2.17
N ILE A 164 -10.32 -11.09 -0.93
CA ILE A 164 -10.22 -9.72 -0.43
C ILE A 164 -9.19 -9.74 0.70
N VAL A 165 -8.26 -8.79 0.68
CA VAL A 165 -7.36 -8.55 1.82
C VAL A 165 -7.76 -7.23 2.45
N THR A 166 -7.83 -7.22 3.78
CA THR A 166 -8.09 -6.02 4.55
C THR A 166 -7.07 -5.87 5.67
N MET A 167 -6.68 -4.63 5.95
CA MET A 167 -5.82 -4.30 7.08
C MET A 167 -6.62 -3.52 8.11
N SER A 168 -6.40 -3.88 9.37
CA SER A 168 -7.05 -3.29 10.53
C SER A 168 -6.03 -2.61 11.43
N THR A 169 -6.48 -1.67 12.25
CA THR A 169 -5.61 -0.96 13.20
C THR A 169 -5.14 -1.83 14.38
N ASP A 170 -5.68 -3.04 14.54
CA ASP A 170 -5.31 -4.00 15.59
C ASP A 170 -4.09 -4.88 15.26
N ARG A 171 -3.16 -4.35 14.46
CA ARG A 171 -1.93 -5.03 14.00
C ARG A 171 -2.21 -6.30 13.19
N LYS A 172 -3.31 -6.36 12.43
CA LYS A 172 -3.69 -7.56 11.65
C LYS A 172 -4.04 -7.24 10.21
N MET A 173 -3.75 -8.23 9.37
CA MET A 173 -4.18 -8.31 7.99
C MET A 173 -5.02 -9.58 7.82
N ASP A 174 -6.26 -9.44 7.37
CA ASP A 174 -7.18 -10.55 7.18
C ASP A 174 -7.36 -10.85 5.69
N LEU A 175 -7.25 -12.13 5.32
CA LEU A 175 -7.57 -12.64 3.99
C LEU A 175 -8.95 -13.29 4.01
N ILE A 176 -9.82 -12.84 3.11
CA ILE A 176 -11.24 -13.17 3.10
C ILE A 176 -11.59 -13.77 1.72
N ASP A 177 -12.44 -14.78 1.72
CA ASP A 177 -13.09 -15.28 0.51
C ASP A 177 -14.11 -14.25 0.01
N ALA A 178 -13.93 -13.72 -1.19
CA ALA A 178 -14.76 -12.65 -1.73
C ALA A 178 -16.22 -13.09 -1.97
N ALA A 179 -16.43 -14.34 -2.38
CA ALA A 179 -17.76 -14.86 -2.69
C ALA A 179 -18.53 -15.22 -1.43
N ARG A 180 -17.84 -15.81 -0.43
CA ARG A 180 -18.47 -16.30 0.80
C ARG A 180 -18.46 -15.28 1.93
N GLY A 181 -17.59 -14.27 1.88
CA GLY A 181 -17.34 -13.34 2.98
C GLY A 181 -16.71 -13.99 4.20
N THR A 182 -16.16 -15.21 4.08
CA THR A 182 -15.56 -15.92 5.21
C THR A 182 -14.10 -15.55 5.32
N ARG A 183 -13.64 -15.17 6.53
CA ARG A 183 -12.21 -15.02 6.80
C ARG A 183 -11.52 -16.38 6.66
N LEU A 184 -10.53 -16.43 5.78
CA LEU A 184 -9.72 -17.62 5.50
C LEU A 184 -8.48 -17.65 6.39
N ARG A 185 -7.76 -16.53 6.50
CA ARG A 185 -6.51 -16.39 7.24
C ARG A 185 -6.43 -15.02 7.92
N MET A 186 -5.57 -14.96 8.93
CA MET A 186 -5.22 -13.74 9.66
C MET A 186 -3.71 -13.72 9.85
N PHE A 187 -3.07 -12.65 9.40
CA PHE A 187 -1.65 -12.39 9.59
C PHE A 187 -1.51 -11.30 10.64
N GLY A 188 -0.55 -11.45 11.55
CA GLY A 188 -0.31 -10.44 12.58
C GLY A 188 0.91 -10.76 13.46
N VAL A 189 1.26 -12.04 13.57
CA VAL A 189 2.49 -12.48 14.23
C VAL A 189 3.20 -13.51 13.36
N SER A 190 4.52 -13.46 13.31
CA SER A 190 5.34 -14.47 12.62
C SER A 190 6.69 -14.63 13.30
N ALA A 191 7.23 -15.86 13.29
CA ALA A 191 8.62 -16.11 13.65
C ALA A 191 9.52 -15.69 12.49
N LEU A 192 10.42 -14.73 12.75
CA LEU A 192 11.39 -14.24 11.77
C LEU A 192 12.80 -14.76 12.13
N PRO A 193 13.65 -15.02 11.12
CA PRO A 193 15.04 -15.39 11.34
C PRO A 193 15.85 -14.25 11.93
N ALA A 194 17.01 -14.57 12.50
CA ALA A 194 17.96 -13.55 12.92
C ALA A 194 18.58 -12.90 11.69
N VAL A 195 18.42 -11.57 11.55
CA VAL A 195 18.87 -10.79 10.40
C VAL A 195 19.30 -9.42 10.89
N THR A 196 20.41 -8.90 10.38
CA THR A 196 20.83 -7.52 10.67
C THR A 196 20.28 -6.59 9.61
N ILE A 197 19.54 -5.56 10.02
CA ILE A 197 18.97 -4.54 9.13
C ILE A 197 19.62 -3.20 9.45
N GLY A 198 20.52 -2.76 8.57
CA GLY A 198 21.40 -1.62 8.87
C GLY A 198 22.24 -1.91 10.12
N ASP A 199 22.13 -1.05 11.13
CA ASP A 199 22.82 -1.22 12.41
C ASP A 199 21.99 -1.95 13.49
N VAL A 200 20.77 -2.40 13.14
CA VAL A 200 19.83 -3.02 14.08
C VAL A 200 19.78 -4.53 13.87
N PRO A 201 20.28 -5.35 14.81
CA PRO A 201 20.15 -6.80 14.73
C PRO A 201 18.74 -7.23 15.15
N LEU A 202 18.03 -7.93 14.28
CA LEU A 202 16.83 -8.69 14.62
C LEU A 202 17.23 -10.07 15.11
N GLU A 203 16.75 -10.45 16.29
CA GLU A 203 16.93 -11.79 16.84
C GLU A 203 15.91 -12.77 16.25
N HIS A 204 16.22 -14.07 16.27
CA HIS A 204 15.25 -15.11 15.91
C HIS A 204 14.15 -15.21 16.97
N LYS A 205 13.01 -14.55 16.73
CA LYS A 205 11.88 -14.47 17.66
C LYS A 205 10.56 -14.33 16.90
N VAL A 206 9.45 -14.54 17.60
CA VAL A 206 8.12 -14.19 17.12
C VAL A 206 7.92 -12.68 17.25
N TYR A 207 7.74 -12.00 16.13
CA TYR A 207 7.44 -10.57 16.07
C TYR A 207 5.96 -10.35 15.77
N LYS A 208 5.44 -9.23 16.26
CA LYS A 208 4.21 -8.63 15.72
C LYS A 208 4.59 -7.96 14.41
N LEU A 209 3.84 -8.23 13.35
CA LEU A 209 4.22 -7.81 12.01
C LEU A 209 3.86 -6.35 11.73
N PHE A 210 2.71 -5.90 12.23
CA PHE A 210 2.11 -4.63 11.84
C PHE A 210 2.06 -3.62 13.00
N HIS A 211 2.09 -2.34 12.64
CA HIS A 211 1.92 -1.22 13.55
C HIS A 211 0.50 -1.17 14.13
N ASP A 212 0.34 -0.77 15.39
CA ASP A 212 -0.98 -0.46 15.97
C ASP A 212 -1.54 0.88 15.51
N ASP A 213 -2.67 1.24 16.10
CA ASP A 213 -3.41 2.49 15.96
C ASP A 213 -2.61 3.77 16.27
N GLN A 214 -1.38 3.68 16.80
CA GLN A 214 -0.55 4.87 17.00
C GLN A 214 0.01 5.42 15.68
N LEU A 215 0.04 4.61 14.62
CA LEU A 215 0.37 5.10 13.28
C LEU A 215 -0.76 6.03 12.80
N MET A 216 -0.49 7.33 12.81
CA MET A 216 -1.40 8.37 12.32
C MET A 216 -1.50 8.34 10.79
N SER A 217 -2.18 7.33 10.23
CA SER A 217 -2.46 7.22 8.79
C SER A 217 -3.96 7.25 8.51
N PHE A 218 -4.35 7.85 7.38
CA PHE A 218 -5.76 7.89 6.94
C PHE A 218 -6.26 6.52 6.48
N GLN A 219 -5.35 5.71 5.95
CA GLN A 219 -5.64 4.37 5.47
C GLN A 219 -4.43 3.46 5.66
N ARG A 220 -4.69 2.15 5.59
CA ARG A 220 -3.67 1.09 5.56
C ARG A 220 -3.86 0.29 4.27
N GLY A 221 -3.38 0.88 3.19
CA GLY A 221 -3.63 0.37 1.84
C GLY A 221 -2.72 -0.80 1.49
N VAL A 222 -3.15 -2.02 1.78
CA VAL A 222 -2.57 -3.22 1.19
C VAL A 222 -2.81 -3.27 -0.32
N ALA A 223 -1.96 -3.96 -1.08
CA ALA A 223 -2.16 -4.18 -2.51
C ALA A 223 -1.85 -5.63 -2.89
N PHE A 224 -2.61 -6.15 -3.85
CA PHE A 224 -2.18 -7.30 -4.64
C PHE A 224 -1.34 -6.81 -5.82
N SER A 225 -0.34 -7.59 -6.23
CA SER A 225 0.31 -7.36 -7.52
C SER A 225 -0.71 -7.52 -8.66
N PRO A 226 -0.50 -6.92 -9.85
CA PRO A 226 -1.44 -7.03 -10.97
C PRO A 226 -1.62 -8.47 -11.45
N CYS A 227 -0.56 -9.28 -11.37
CA CYS A 227 -0.65 -10.72 -11.61
C CYS A 227 -1.40 -11.45 -10.47
N GLY A 228 -1.41 -10.91 -9.25
CA GLY A 228 -2.04 -11.52 -8.09
C GLY A 228 -1.21 -12.64 -7.47
N GLN A 229 0.10 -12.69 -7.75
CA GLN A 229 1.04 -13.62 -7.11
C GLN A 229 1.61 -13.08 -5.79
N LEU A 230 1.68 -11.76 -5.62
CA LEU A 230 2.21 -11.10 -4.44
C LEU A 230 1.10 -10.33 -3.71
N ILE A 231 1.17 -10.32 -2.39
CA ILE A 231 0.44 -9.41 -1.51
C ILE A 231 1.48 -8.55 -0.83
N ILE A 232 1.39 -7.24 -1.03
CA ILE A 232 2.35 -6.27 -0.52
C ILE A 232 1.63 -5.46 0.56
N ALA A 233 2.07 -5.65 1.80
CA ALA A 233 1.43 -5.12 3.00
C ALA A 233 2.27 -3.99 3.62
N PRO A 234 1.73 -2.76 3.74
CA PRO A 234 2.40 -1.66 4.42
C PRO A 234 2.36 -1.83 5.95
N CYS A 235 2.76 -0.78 6.67
CA CYS A 235 2.65 -0.65 8.11
C CYS A 235 3.42 -1.72 8.90
N ALA A 236 4.51 -2.24 8.35
CA ALA A 236 5.34 -3.16 9.12
C ALA A 236 6.05 -2.39 10.23
N ASN A 237 5.99 -2.92 11.46
CA ASN A 237 6.71 -2.39 12.61
C ASN A 237 7.23 -3.58 13.43
N LEU A 238 8.54 -3.82 13.35
CA LEU A 238 9.23 -4.88 14.07
C LEU A 238 9.99 -4.29 15.25
N GLU A 239 9.52 -4.57 16.46
CA GLU A 239 10.10 -4.10 17.73
C GLU A 239 11.43 -4.86 18.02
N ALA A 240 12.58 -4.21 17.76
CA ALA A 240 13.93 -4.77 17.89
C ALA A 240 14.66 -4.20 19.11
N GLY A 241 14.26 -4.65 20.30
CA GLY A 241 14.84 -4.18 21.56
C GLY A 241 14.47 -2.73 21.85
N THR A 242 15.40 -1.79 21.61
CA THR A 242 15.20 -0.34 21.82
C THR A 242 14.83 0.41 20.55
N HIS A 243 14.90 -0.23 19.38
CA HIS A 243 14.63 0.41 18.10
C HIS A 243 13.47 -0.31 17.40
N ASP A 244 12.65 0.46 16.70
CA ASP A 244 11.59 -0.07 15.84
C ASP A 244 12.07 -0.07 14.39
N VAL A 245 11.93 -1.21 13.72
CA VAL A 245 12.27 -1.35 12.31
C VAL A 245 10.99 -1.30 11.48
N TYR A 246 10.87 -0.24 10.68
CA TYR A 246 9.74 -0.05 9.78
C TYR A 246 10.01 -0.64 8.40
N GLY A 247 8.94 -0.97 7.68
CA GLY A 247 9.08 -1.46 6.32
C GLY A 247 7.79 -1.91 5.66
N THR A 248 7.97 -2.66 4.58
CA THR A 248 6.89 -3.28 3.81
C THR A 248 7.09 -4.79 3.79
N LEU A 249 6.03 -5.56 4.04
CA LEU A 249 6.05 -7.02 4.03
C LEU A 249 5.48 -7.55 2.72
N ILE A 250 6.16 -8.53 2.12
CA ILE A 250 5.71 -9.20 0.90
C ILE A 250 5.33 -10.63 1.25
N PHE A 251 4.13 -11.03 0.86
CA PHE A 251 3.65 -12.42 0.97
C PHE A 251 3.43 -12.98 -0.43
N LYS A 252 3.92 -14.20 -0.69
CA LYS A 252 3.62 -14.91 -1.92
C LYS A 252 2.32 -15.70 -1.79
N ARG A 253 1.53 -15.72 -2.85
CA ARG A 253 0.23 -16.40 -2.88
C ARG A 253 0.34 -17.93 -2.76
N ASN A 254 1.39 -18.53 -3.29
CA ASN A 254 1.66 -19.97 -3.19
C ASN A 254 2.06 -20.40 -1.77
N GLU A 255 2.73 -19.52 -1.03
CA GLU A 255 3.28 -19.77 0.31
C GLU A 255 2.42 -19.16 1.44
N ILE A 256 1.24 -18.65 1.09
CA ILE A 256 0.34 -17.95 2.01
C ILE A 256 -0.15 -18.84 3.16
N GLU A 257 0.08 -20.16 3.09
CA GLU A 257 -0.23 -21.11 4.15
C GLU A 257 0.73 -21.09 5.33
N ASN A 258 1.94 -20.59 5.13
CA ASN A 258 3.01 -20.63 6.13
C ASN A 258 2.91 -19.50 7.17
N ASP A 259 1.96 -18.57 7.00
CA ASP A 259 1.78 -17.35 7.80
C ASP A 259 3.06 -16.48 7.93
N LYS A 260 4.06 -16.73 7.08
CA LYS A 260 5.35 -16.06 7.05
C LYS A 260 5.43 -15.11 5.85
N PRO A 261 5.99 -13.90 6.04
CA PRO A 261 6.35 -13.06 4.91
C PRO A 261 7.47 -13.73 4.11
N PHE A 262 7.40 -13.60 2.79
CA PHE A 262 8.47 -14.00 1.88
C PHE A 262 9.66 -13.05 1.98
N ALA A 263 9.39 -11.74 2.01
CA ALA A 263 10.42 -10.71 2.12
C ALA A 263 9.95 -9.56 3.02
N PHE A 264 10.93 -8.88 3.60
CA PHE A 264 10.74 -7.64 4.35
C PHE A 264 11.64 -6.58 3.72
N LEU A 265 11.04 -5.46 3.29
CA LEU A 265 11.73 -4.33 2.69
C LEU A 265 11.81 -3.21 3.72
N PRO A 266 12.99 -2.96 4.32
CA PRO A 266 13.17 -1.92 5.31
C PRO A 266 12.86 -0.54 4.73
N CYS A 267 12.28 0.32 5.56
CA CYS A 267 12.03 1.72 5.21
C CYS A 267 12.36 2.60 6.43
N PRO A 268 13.01 3.77 6.26
CA PRO A 268 13.29 4.67 7.37
C PRO A 268 12.04 5.16 8.12
N LYS A 269 10.89 5.20 7.44
CA LYS A 269 9.61 5.67 7.97
C LYS A 269 8.54 4.60 7.77
N ALA A 270 7.55 4.57 8.64
CA ALA A 270 6.41 3.67 8.49
C ALA A 270 5.62 3.96 7.22
N THR A 271 5.50 2.96 6.34
CA THR A 271 4.64 3.03 5.16
C THR A 271 3.20 2.80 5.58
N PHE A 272 2.25 3.43 4.89
CA PHE A 272 0.82 3.24 5.15
C PHE A 272 0.01 2.87 3.90
N LEU A 273 0.54 3.08 2.70
CA LEU A 273 -0.14 2.77 1.45
C LEU A 273 0.79 2.06 0.49
N ILE A 274 0.29 1.03 -0.18
CA ILE A 274 0.89 0.42 -1.35
C ILE A 274 -0.07 0.55 -2.54
N ARG A 275 0.47 0.90 -3.70
CA ARG A 275 -0.23 0.81 -4.99
C ARG A 275 0.69 0.22 -6.03
N CYS A 276 0.26 -0.88 -6.64
CA CYS A 276 0.98 -1.47 -7.75
C CYS A 276 0.67 -0.72 -9.05
N CYS A 277 1.70 -0.57 -9.89
CA CYS A 277 1.50 -0.19 -11.28
C CYS A 277 0.65 -1.26 -11.96
N PRO A 278 -0.39 -0.91 -12.75
CA PRO A 278 -1.26 -1.90 -13.39
C PRO A 278 -0.56 -2.72 -14.48
N LEU A 279 0.60 -2.25 -14.96
CA LEU A 279 1.38 -2.91 -16.00
C LEU A 279 2.43 -3.85 -15.43
N LEU A 280 2.66 -4.96 -16.14
CA LEU A 280 3.79 -5.85 -15.93
C LEU A 280 4.89 -5.51 -16.92
N MET A 281 6.14 -5.55 -16.47
CA MET A 281 7.30 -5.14 -17.28
C MET A 281 8.23 -6.32 -17.52
N THR A 282 8.98 -6.26 -18.63
CA THR A 282 10.04 -7.23 -18.94
C THR A 282 11.17 -7.13 -17.94
N LEU A 283 11.79 -8.27 -17.61
CA LEU A 283 13.00 -8.30 -16.80
C LEU A 283 14.08 -7.42 -17.46
N LEU A 284 14.87 -6.73 -16.63
CA LEU A 284 16.09 -6.08 -17.12
C LEU A 284 17.13 -7.14 -17.43
N ASP A 285 17.86 -6.95 -18.52
CA ASP A 285 19.05 -7.75 -18.81
C ASP A 285 20.00 -7.62 -17.62
N ASN A 286 20.49 -8.75 -17.12
CA ASN A 286 21.58 -8.93 -16.15
C ASN A 286 21.26 -9.56 -14.78
N GLU A 287 20.00 -9.72 -14.35
CA GLU A 287 19.72 -10.33 -13.02
C GLU A 287 18.44 -11.19 -12.97
N GLU A 288 18.42 -12.18 -12.08
CA GLU A 288 17.18 -12.86 -11.68
C GLU A 288 16.31 -11.92 -10.85
N ASN A 289 15.00 -12.04 -11.00
CA ASN A 289 14.06 -11.24 -10.21
C ASN A 289 14.17 -11.61 -8.72
N TYR A 290 14.39 -10.63 -7.84
CA TYR A 290 14.46 -10.86 -6.38
C TYR A 290 13.22 -11.60 -5.83
N THR A 291 12.03 -11.36 -6.39
CA THR A 291 10.82 -12.10 -6.01
C THR A 291 10.68 -13.48 -6.65
N GLY A 292 11.53 -13.83 -7.61
CA GLY A 292 11.50 -15.07 -8.38
C GLY A 292 10.41 -15.10 -9.46
N LEU A 293 9.83 -13.95 -9.81
CA LEU A 293 8.84 -13.83 -10.88
C LEU A 293 9.53 -13.71 -12.25
N PRO A 294 8.94 -14.27 -13.33
CA PRO A 294 9.51 -14.16 -14.68
C PRO A 294 9.30 -12.78 -15.32
N TYR A 295 8.76 -11.83 -14.58
CA TYR A 295 8.44 -10.47 -15.01
C TYR A 295 8.54 -9.52 -13.83
N ARG A 296 8.63 -8.21 -14.11
CA ARG A 296 8.72 -7.18 -13.09
C ARG A 296 7.35 -6.64 -12.72
N VAL A 297 7.18 -6.43 -11.42
CA VAL A 297 6.08 -5.70 -10.81
C VAL A 297 6.65 -4.46 -10.17
N LEU A 298 6.15 -3.30 -10.56
CA LEU A 298 6.44 -2.05 -9.88
C LEU A 298 5.33 -1.69 -8.91
N TRP A 299 5.71 -1.08 -7.79
CA TRP A 299 4.76 -0.49 -6.87
C TRP A 299 5.34 0.75 -6.21
N LEU A 300 4.45 1.60 -5.72
CA LEU A 300 4.80 2.68 -4.82
C LEU A 300 4.43 2.32 -3.40
N ALA A 301 5.19 2.84 -2.44
CA ALA A 301 4.86 2.85 -1.03
C ALA A 301 4.84 4.30 -0.51
N LEU A 302 3.74 4.71 0.10
CA LEU A 302 3.63 6.03 0.74
C LEU A 302 3.99 5.94 2.22
N THR A 303 4.74 6.92 2.68
CA THR A 303 4.87 7.30 4.08
C THR A 303 4.13 8.62 4.29
N LYS A 304 4.19 9.16 5.51
CA LYS A 304 3.54 10.43 5.86
C LYS A 304 3.88 11.58 4.89
N ASP A 305 5.09 11.63 4.38
CA ASP A 305 5.64 12.76 3.61
C ASP A 305 6.48 12.36 2.39
N SER A 306 6.69 11.06 2.18
CA SER A 306 7.58 10.53 1.14
C SER A 306 6.89 9.45 0.29
N VAL A 307 7.34 9.32 -0.95
CA VAL A 307 6.93 8.28 -1.89
C VAL A 307 8.16 7.45 -2.25
N TYR A 308 8.10 6.16 -1.96
CA TYR A 308 9.11 5.19 -2.37
C TYR A 308 8.60 4.42 -3.59
N LEU A 309 9.44 4.28 -4.60
CA LEU A 309 9.19 3.45 -5.77
C LEU A 309 10.04 2.19 -5.66
N TYR A 310 9.39 1.05 -5.81
CA TYR A 310 10.01 -0.26 -5.70
C TYR A 310 9.79 -1.07 -6.98
N ASP A 311 10.73 -1.97 -7.22
CA ASP A 311 10.71 -2.95 -8.28
C ASP A 311 10.94 -4.33 -7.70
N SER A 312 10.13 -5.30 -8.12
CA SER A 312 10.28 -6.70 -7.75
C SER A 312 11.66 -7.29 -8.05
N GLN A 313 12.39 -6.77 -9.05
CA GLN A 313 13.71 -7.28 -9.41
C GLN A 313 14.79 -6.87 -8.39
N HIS A 314 14.59 -5.78 -7.65
CA HIS A 314 15.58 -5.24 -6.71
C HIS A 314 15.12 -5.33 -5.24
N PRO A 315 16.03 -5.56 -4.29
CA PRO A 315 15.71 -5.55 -2.87
C PRO A 315 15.55 -4.13 -2.30
N ASN A 316 16.15 -3.13 -2.94
CA ASN A 316 16.16 -1.74 -2.51
C ASN A 316 15.15 -0.90 -3.31
N PRO A 317 14.63 0.21 -2.75
CA PRO A 317 13.79 1.13 -3.50
C PRO A 317 14.58 1.74 -4.66
N ILE A 318 13.99 1.73 -5.85
CA ILE A 318 14.61 2.31 -7.05
C ILE A 318 14.42 3.82 -7.12
N GLY A 319 13.43 4.36 -6.40
CA GLY A 319 13.14 5.80 -6.38
C GLY A 319 12.62 6.31 -5.06
N LEU A 320 12.94 7.57 -4.78
CA LEU A 320 12.46 8.31 -3.61
C LEU A 320 12.05 9.72 -4.03
N VAL A 321 10.87 10.12 -3.59
CA VAL A 321 10.31 11.45 -3.78
C VAL A 321 9.92 12.01 -2.41
N GLU A 322 10.55 13.09 -1.98
CA GLU A 322 10.27 13.74 -0.70
C GLU A 322 9.98 15.24 -0.88
N ASN A 323 9.38 15.84 0.15
CA ASN A 323 9.11 17.28 0.22
C ASN A 323 8.25 17.80 -0.94
N ILE A 324 7.28 17.00 -1.38
CA ILE A 324 6.30 17.39 -2.43
C ILE A 324 5.14 18.24 -1.91
N GLN A 325 4.84 18.14 -0.61
CA GLN A 325 3.72 18.78 0.07
C GLN A 325 4.19 19.15 1.50
N TYR A 326 3.61 20.18 2.14
CA TYR A 326 3.98 20.55 3.52
C TYR A 326 3.20 19.74 4.57
N ASN A 327 2.05 19.19 4.21
CA ASN A 327 1.25 18.36 5.08
C ASN A 327 1.24 16.90 4.60
N SER A 328 0.64 16.03 5.41
CA SER A 328 0.71 14.59 5.23
C SER A 328 0.01 14.14 3.95
N LEU A 329 0.64 13.19 3.26
CA LEU A 329 0.07 12.47 2.12
C LEU A 329 -1.08 11.58 2.60
N THR A 330 -2.07 11.35 1.74
CA THR A 330 -3.31 10.64 2.11
C THR A 330 -3.60 9.44 1.24
N ASP A 331 -3.55 9.60 -0.09
CA ASP A 331 -3.75 8.52 -1.06
C ASP A 331 -2.94 8.78 -2.32
N ALA A 332 -2.70 7.71 -3.09
CA ALA A 332 -2.12 7.80 -4.42
C ALA A 332 -2.74 6.77 -5.36
N THR A 333 -2.63 7.03 -6.65
CA THR A 333 -3.11 6.14 -7.71
C THR A 333 -2.19 6.20 -8.92
N TRP A 334 -2.04 5.08 -9.60
CA TRP A 334 -1.44 5.01 -10.93
C TRP A 334 -2.49 5.32 -12.00
N SER A 335 -2.08 5.86 -13.14
CA SER A 335 -2.88 5.82 -14.37
C SER A 335 -2.89 4.40 -14.96
N ALA A 336 -3.89 4.11 -15.79
CA ALA A 336 -4.07 2.80 -16.42
C ALA A 336 -2.87 2.35 -17.27
N ASP A 337 -2.17 3.31 -17.88
CA ASP A 337 -0.96 3.07 -18.66
C ASP A 337 0.32 3.08 -17.81
N GLY A 338 0.23 3.23 -16.49
CA GLY A 338 1.36 3.27 -15.57
C GLY A 338 2.26 4.51 -15.68
N LYS A 339 1.92 5.49 -16.54
CA LYS A 339 2.82 6.63 -16.84
C LYS A 339 2.69 7.76 -15.82
N ASN A 340 1.61 7.79 -15.06
CA ASN A 340 1.31 8.87 -14.15
C ASN A 340 1.01 8.32 -12.77
N ILE A 341 1.53 8.97 -11.75
CA ILE A 341 1.14 8.79 -10.36
C ILE A 341 0.49 10.09 -9.91
N VAL A 342 -0.74 10.00 -9.42
CA VAL A 342 -1.45 11.12 -8.80
C VAL A 342 -1.48 10.89 -7.30
N ILE A 343 -1.03 11.87 -6.54
CA ILE A 343 -0.89 11.82 -5.08
C ILE A 343 -1.77 12.93 -4.50
N SER A 344 -2.44 12.63 -3.40
CA SER A 344 -3.33 13.55 -2.70
C SER A 344 -2.83 13.85 -1.28
N SER A 345 -3.11 15.05 -0.79
CA SER A 345 -2.57 15.59 0.46
C SER A 345 -3.64 16.26 1.32
N LEU A 346 -3.40 16.30 2.63
CA LEU A 346 -4.23 17.06 3.57
C LEU A 346 -4.21 18.58 3.35
N GLU A 347 -3.30 19.09 2.54
CA GLU A 347 -3.30 20.51 2.14
C GLU A 347 -4.43 20.86 1.17
N GLY A 348 -5.11 19.85 0.60
CA GLY A 348 -6.15 20.06 -0.41
C GLY A 348 -5.62 20.16 -1.84
N TYR A 349 -4.39 19.69 -2.08
CA TYR A 349 -3.76 19.64 -3.40
C TYR A 349 -3.52 18.21 -3.89
N CYS A 350 -3.45 18.07 -5.21
CA CYS A 350 -2.94 16.87 -5.87
C CYS A 350 -1.62 17.16 -6.57
N THR A 351 -0.66 16.25 -6.40
CA THR A 351 0.63 16.25 -7.08
C THR A 351 0.63 15.15 -8.15
N PHE A 352 1.17 15.46 -9.33
CA PHE A 352 1.30 14.55 -10.46
C PHE A 352 2.77 14.26 -10.69
N LEU A 353 3.12 12.99 -10.72
CA LEU A 353 4.43 12.50 -11.15
C LEU A 353 4.23 11.79 -12.48
N LYS A 354 4.97 12.23 -13.50
CA LYS A 354 4.98 11.59 -14.81
C LYS A 354 6.28 10.83 -14.98
N LEU A 355 6.14 9.55 -15.24
CA LEU A 355 7.21 8.58 -15.40
C LEU A 355 7.44 8.31 -16.88
N THR A 356 8.71 8.20 -17.25
CA THR A 356 9.10 7.73 -18.59
C THR A 356 9.25 6.21 -18.56
N ILE A 357 8.14 5.49 -18.70
CA ILE A 357 8.13 4.00 -18.65
C ILE A 357 9.14 3.38 -19.61
N GLU A 358 9.40 4.00 -20.76
CA GLU A 358 10.33 3.50 -21.77
C GLU A 358 11.76 3.35 -21.23
N GLN A 359 12.16 4.19 -20.26
CA GLN A 359 13.45 4.06 -19.57
C GLN A 359 13.44 2.93 -18.54
N TRP A 360 12.25 2.57 -18.06
CA TRP A 360 12.07 1.59 -16.98
C TRP A 360 11.81 0.18 -17.51
N GLY A 361 11.53 -0.01 -18.80
CA GLY A 361 11.41 -1.32 -19.44
C GLY A 361 10.22 -1.43 -20.41
N SER A 362 10.16 -2.55 -21.14
CA SER A 362 9.06 -2.81 -22.07
C SER A 362 7.85 -3.42 -21.34
N LYS A 363 6.64 -3.02 -21.73
CA LYS A 363 5.41 -3.66 -21.22
C LYS A 363 5.35 -5.11 -21.72
N ILE A 364 4.92 -6.03 -20.86
CA ILE A 364 4.55 -7.38 -21.28
C ILE A 364 3.10 -7.35 -21.77
N GLU A 365 2.87 -7.81 -22.99
CA GLU A 365 1.52 -8.02 -23.49
C GLU A 365 0.88 -9.20 -22.75
N GLN A 366 -0.36 -9.00 -22.26
CA GLN A 366 -1.06 -9.94 -21.37
C GLN A 366 -1.24 -11.36 -21.95
N THR A 367 -1.04 -11.53 -23.26
CA THR A 367 -1.08 -12.81 -23.98
C THR A 367 0.02 -13.78 -23.58
N HIS A 368 1.14 -13.31 -23.03
CA HIS A 368 2.29 -14.16 -22.66
C HIS A 368 2.38 -14.49 -21.16
N LEU A 369 1.39 -14.13 -20.35
CA LEU A 369 1.42 -14.36 -18.91
C LEU A 369 0.98 -15.79 -18.59
N GLU A 370 1.85 -16.54 -17.91
CA GLU A 370 1.45 -17.79 -17.27
C GLU A 370 0.30 -17.53 -16.28
N ASN A 371 -0.70 -18.41 -16.32
CA ASN A 371 -1.83 -18.36 -15.40
C ASN A 371 -1.32 -18.42 -13.97
N CYS A 372 -1.75 -17.46 -13.14
CA CYS A 372 -1.28 -17.40 -11.77
C CYS A 372 -1.62 -18.68 -11.00
N PRO A 373 -0.66 -19.20 -10.21
CA PRO A 373 -0.77 -20.51 -9.61
C PRO A 373 -2.06 -20.62 -8.77
N PRO A 374 -2.72 -21.78 -8.79
CA PRO A 374 -3.91 -21.99 -8.00
C PRO A 374 -3.57 -21.72 -6.54
N SER A 375 -4.42 -20.93 -5.89
CA SER A 375 -4.22 -20.65 -4.47
C SER A 375 -4.33 -21.95 -3.69
N PRO A 376 -3.51 -22.14 -2.66
CA PRO A 376 -3.53 -23.37 -1.90
C PRO A 376 -4.85 -23.48 -1.11
N LYS A 377 -5.19 -24.69 -0.62
CA LYS A 377 -6.51 -24.98 -0.03
C LYS A 377 -6.56 -24.46 1.41
N LEU A 378 -6.85 -23.16 1.54
CA LEU A 378 -6.88 -22.44 2.81
C LEU A 378 -8.03 -22.83 3.75
N ILE A 379 -9.02 -23.58 3.26
CA ILE A 379 -10.11 -24.12 4.09
C ILE A 379 -9.68 -25.51 4.56
N GLN A 380 -9.26 -25.61 5.83
CA GLN A 380 -9.25 -26.91 6.50
C GLN A 380 -10.71 -27.39 6.59
N THR A 381 -11.09 -28.34 5.74
CA THR A 381 -12.29 -29.13 6.01
C THR A 381 -12.03 -29.84 7.32
N LYS A 382 -12.63 -29.35 8.42
CA LYS A 382 -12.74 -30.16 9.63
C LYS A 382 -13.49 -31.42 9.23
N GLY A 383 -12.75 -32.49 8.95
CA GLY A 383 -13.32 -33.82 8.76
C GLY A 383 -14.17 -34.10 9.99
N ARG A 384 -15.49 -34.15 9.81
CA ARG A 384 -16.37 -34.68 10.84
C ARG A 384 -15.88 -36.10 11.10
N LYS A 385 -15.23 -36.33 12.25
CA LYS A 385 -15.06 -37.68 12.77
C LYS A 385 -16.46 -38.31 12.80
N PRO A 386 -16.68 -39.50 12.24
CA PRO A 386 -17.98 -40.15 12.33
C PRO A 386 -18.31 -40.33 13.82
N ARG A 387 -19.42 -39.73 14.25
CA ARG A 387 -19.97 -39.99 15.59
C ARG A 387 -20.42 -41.45 15.61
N GLU A 388 -19.71 -42.30 16.34
CA GLU A 388 -20.23 -43.58 16.76
C GLU A 388 -21.54 -43.35 17.51
N LYS A 389 -22.64 -43.90 16.98
CA LYS A 389 -23.92 -43.95 17.68
C LYS A 389 -23.80 -44.99 18.79
N LYS A 390 -23.57 -44.57 20.03
CA LYS A 390 -23.88 -45.42 21.19
C LYS A 390 -25.39 -45.43 21.39
N ASN A 391 -25.98 -46.61 21.24
CA ASN A 391 -27.37 -46.90 21.59
C ASN A 391 -27.56 -46.63 23.09
N ILE A 392 -28.50 -45.77 23.43
CA ILE A 392 -29.02 -45.61 24.79
C ILE A 392 -30.07 -46.71 24.98
N LYS A 393 -29.83 -47.59 25.96
CA LYS A 393 -30.88 -48.38 26.60
C LYS A 393 -31.03 -47.84 28.01
N ASP A 394 -32.23 -47.36 28.32
CA ASP A 394 -32.66 -47.01 29.67
C ASP A 394 -32.75 -48.29 30.53
N LYS A 395 -32.28 -48.22 31.79
CA LYS A 395 -33.11 -48.33 32.99
C LYS A 395 -32.31 -48.49 34.29
N ASP A 396 -32.73 -47.65 35.25
CA ASP A 396 -32.98 -47.86 36.68
C ASP A 396 -31.83 -48.00 37.72
N GLU A 397 -31.88 -47.06 38.67
CA GLU A 397 -31.58 -47.05 40.12
C GLU A 397 -30.48 -47.98 40.71
N GLN A 398 -29.52 -47.42 41.48
CA GLN A 398 -29.59 -47.28 42.95
C GLN A 398 -28.22 -46.83 43.54
N ASP A 399 -28.25 -46.40 44.80
CA ASP A 399 -27.30 -45.56 45.56
C ASP A 399 -25.84 -46.02 45.77
N CYS A 400 -25.06 -45.03 46.28
CA CYS A 400 -24.06 -45.09 47.37
C CYS A 400 -22.60 -44.71 47.07
N VAL A 401 -22.24 -43.54 47.61
CA VAL A 401 -21.04 -43.16 48.39
C VAL A 401 -19.81 -44.08 48.31
N THR A 402 -18.67 -43.57 47.83
CA THR A 402 -17.41 -43.48 48.63
C THR A 402 -16.30 -42.69 47.94
N ALA A 403 -15.45 -42.11 48.79
CA ALA A 403 -14.37 -41.19 48.49
C ALA A 403 -13.05 -41.89 48.08
N LYS A 404 -12.16 -41.08 47.46
CA LYS A 404 -10.69 -40.97 47.66
C LYS A 404 -9.82 -41.05 46.39
N THR A 405 -9.18 -39.90 46.12
CA THR A 405 -7.72 -39.68 46.03
C THR A 405 -6.92 -40.07 44.77
N PHE A 406 -6.43 -39.01 44.10
CA PHE A 406 -5.14 -38.78 43.40
C PHE A 406 -4.31 -39.93 42.82
N SER A 407 -3.89 -39.74 41.55
CA SER A 407 -2.47 -39.84 41.16
C SER A 407 -2.17 -39.14 39.82
N ARG A 408 -1.12 -38.30 39.82
CA ARG A 408 -0.48 -37.64 38.67
C ARG A 408 0.41 -38.63 37.89
N GLY A 409 0.55 -38.42 36.58
CA GLY A 409 1.61 -38.97 35.71
C GLY A 409 1.40 -38.61 34.23
N PRO A 410 2.42 -38.68 33.36
CA PRO A 410 3.23 -37.50 33.00
C PRO A 410 3.13 -37.06 31.53
N SER A 411 3.64 -35.86 31.25
CA SER A 411 3.86 -35.25 29.94
C SER A 411 4.99 -35.91 29.13
N PRO A 412 4.88 -35.99 27.78
CA PRO A 412 6.04 -36.15 26.91
C PRO A 412 6.40 -34.85 26.16
N GLN A 413 7.70 -34.56 26.14
CA GLN A 413 8.39 -33.55 25.30
C GLN A 413 8.92 -34.19 23.99
N PRO A 414 9.45 -33.40 23.03
CA PRO A 414 9.16 -33.54 21.61
C PRO A 414 10.17 -34.36 20.80
N THR A 415 9.69 -34.94 19.70
CA THR A 415 10.52 -35.57 18.65
C THR A 415 10.57 -34.69 17.41
N THR A 416 11.78 -34.40 16.94
CA THR A 416 12.10 -33.77 15.65
C THR A 416 11.75 -34.69 14.47
N PRO A 417 11.55 -34.10 13.27
CA PRO A 417 12.15 -34.71 12.09
C PRO A 417 12.95 -33.72 11.22
N ARG A 418 13.78 -34.35 10.38
CA ARG A 418 14.91 -33.85 9.60
C ARG A 418 14.53 -33.03 8.36
N SER A 419 15.33 -31.99 8.14
CA SER A 419 15.95 -31.50 6.88
C SER A 419 15.22 -31.64 5.54
N GLY A 420 15.02 -30.49 4.89
CA GLY A 420 14.90 -30.33 3.44
C GLY A 420 15.52 -28.98 3.03
N SER A 421 16.51 -29.05 2.13
CA SER A 421 17.36 -27.97 1.60
C SER A 421 16.61 -26.78 0.97
N LEU A 422 17.14 -25.55 1.13
CA LEU A 422 17.27 -24.57 0.03
C LEU A 422 18.17 -23.37 0.43
N PHE A 423 19.26 -23.23 -0.34
CA PHE A 423 20.32 -22.20 -0.37
C PHE A 423 19.75 -20.80 -0.75
N ARG A 424 20.47 -19.67 -0.69
CA ARG A 424 21.79 -19.34 -1.26
C ARG A 424 22.27 -17.96 -0.75
N TYR A 425 23.59 -17.77 -0.71
CA TYR A 425 24.36 -16.56 -0.41
C TYR A 425 24.95 -16.52 1.00
N LEU A 426 26.14 -17.13 1.15
CA LEU A 426 27.19 -16.78 2.14
C LEU A 426 28.34 -17.80 2.00
N GLN A 427 29.17 -17.63 0.97
CA GLN A 427 30.55 -18.11 1.04
C GLN A 427 31.40 -17.41 -0.02
N THR A 428 31.91 -16.22 0.31
CA THR A 428 33.24 -15.80 -0.12
C THR A 428 33.78 -14.73 0.84
N LYS A 429 34.86 -15.12 1.53
CA LYS A 429 35.93 -14.29 2.13
C LYS A 429 35.66 -13.61 3.49
N CYS A 430 35.98 -14.35 4.56
CA CYS A 430 36.87 -13.83 5.59
C CYS A 430 38.24 -14.51 5.41
N ASP A 431 39.29 -13.73 5.25
CA ASP A 431 40.50 -13.77 6.09
C ASP A 431 41.54 -12.83 5.49
N GLU A 432 41.85 -11.76 6.23
CA GLU A 432 43.18 -11.52 6.82
C GLU A 432 43.23 -10.11 7.45
N SER A 433 43.66 -10.07 8.71
CA SER A 433 44.09 -8.87 9.47
C SER A 433 45.63 -8.86 9.49
N PRO A 434 46.36 -7.75 9.81
CA PRO A 434 46.35 -7.21 11.19
C PRO A 434 46.74 -5.71 11.42
N HIS A 435 46.43 -5.23 12.64
CA HIS A 435 47.05 -4.13 13.45
C HIS A 435 47.07 -2.67 12.90
N SER A 436 46.65 -1.63 13.65
CA SER A 436 47.34 -1.09 14.85
C SER A 436 46.60 0.12 15.48
N ARG A 437 47.04 0.48 16.72
CA ARG A 437 46.58 1.48 17.71
C ARG A 437 46.49 2.95 17.25
N THR A 438 45.59 3.74 17.85
CA THR A 438 45.80 4.93 18.75
C THR A 438 44.53 5.80 18.83
N GLN A 439 43.90 5.92 20.00
CA GLN A 439 43.95 7.04 20.98
C GLN A 439 43.29 8.38 20.56
N SER A 440 42.15 8.66 21.23
CA SER A 440 41.72 9.91 21.89
C SER A 440 41.91 11.30 21.22
N THR A 441 40.83 12.09 21.17
CA THR A 441 40.57 13.22 22.09
C THR A 441 39.36 14.06 21.64
N SER A 442 38.45 14.33 22.57
CA SER A 442 37.53 15.49 22.57
C SER A 442 38.30 16.76 22.97
N PRO A 443 37.84 17.99 22.65
CA PRO A 443 37.00 18.71 23.63
C PRO A 443 35.98 19.74 23.09
N THR A 444 34.84 19.80 23.79
CA THR A 444 34.24 20.95 24.53
C THR A 444 33.81 22.25 23.84
N LEU A 445 32.53 22.58 24.06
CA LEU A 445 31.86 23.86 23.83
C LEU A 445 32.40 25.01 24.72
N SER A 446 32.33 26.25 24.21
CA SER A 446 32.08 27.41 25.06
C SER A 446 31.20 28.45 24.37
N SER A 447 30.28 28.99 25.14
CA SER A 447 29.28 30.01 24.84
C SER A 447 29.82 31.42 25.03
N ARG A 448 29.40 32.40 24.21
CA ARG A 448 29.11 33.78 24.66
C ARG A 448 28.29 34.57 23.64
N VAL A 449 27.41 35.40 24.20
CA VAL A 449 26.39 36.27 23.61
C VAL A 449 26.96 37.67 23.40
N SER A 450 26.67 38.32 22.27
CA SER A 450 26.34 39.77 22.21
C SER A 450 26.00 40.26 20.79
N ASP A 451 24.88 40.98 20.73
CA ASP A 451 24.50 42.12 19.88
C ASP A 451 24.31 42.01 18.36
N SER A 452 23.10 42.41 17.98
CA SER A 452 22.60 42.68 16.64
C SER A 452 22.97 44.08 16.13
N PRO A 453 23.23 44.21 14.82
CA PRO A 453 22.68 45.32 14.05
C PRO A 453 21.87 44.84 12.83
N LYS A 454 20.86 45.63 12.45
CA LYS A 454 20.03 45.45 11.25
C LYS A 454 20.84 45.77 9.99
N GLU A 455 20.85 44.86 9.01
CA GLU A 455 21.20 45.19 7.61
C GLU A 455 20.49 44.28 6.60
N GLN A 456 20.31 44.80 5.39
CA GLN A 456 19.42 44.39 4.29
C GLN A 456 19.78 43.05 3.62
N PRO A 457 18.84 42.40 2.87
CA PRO A 457 19.02 41.03 2.40
C PRO A 457 20.04 40.90 1.26
N GLN A 458 21.14 40.18 1.52
CA GLN A 458 22.08 39.70 0.50
C GLN A 458 21.58 38.41 -0.20
N PRO A 459 21.94 38.19 -1.48
CA PRO A 459 21.48 37.06 -2.27
C PRO A 459 22.10 35.74 -1.79
N LYS A 460 21.25 34.75 -1.49
CA LYS A 460 21.69 33.42 -1.04
C LYS A 460 22.50 32.71 -2.14
N MET A 461 23.75 32.41 -1.82
CA MET A 461 24.64 31.51 -2.56
C MET A 461 23.95 30.18 -2.88
N LYS A 462 24.16 29.71 -4.12
CA LYS A 462 23.77 28.39 -4.61
C LYS A 462 24.39 27.31 -3.71
N LYS A 463 23.56 26.57 -2.96
CA LYS A 463 24.00 25.35 -2.26
C LYS A 463 23.96 24.17 -3.22
N ARG A 464 25.10 23.47 -3.27
CA ARG A 464 25.42 22.31 -4.08
C ARG A 464 24.57 21.11 -3.63
N ILE A 465 24.10 20.34 -4.60
CA ILE A 465 23.36 19.09 -4.42
C ILE A 465 24.39 18.00 -4.12
N ASP A 466 24.25 17.31 -3.00
CA ASP A 466 25.01 16.10 -2.73
C ASP A 466 24.21 14.88 -3.21
N LEU A 467 24.86 14.14 -4.10
CA LEU A 467 24.42 12.86 -4.63
C LEU A 467 24.74 11.80 -3.57
N VAL A 468 23.73 11.09 -3.08
CA VAL A 468 23.96 9.85 -2.34
C VAL A 468 23.18 8.77 -3.06
N THR A 469 23.90 8.02 -3.90
CA THR A 469 23.51 6.66 -4.28
C THR A 469 23.47 5.84 -3.00
N LEU A 470 22.33 5.24 -2.69
CA LEU A 470 22.32 4.10 -1.76
C LEU A 470 23.12 3.00 -2.47
N ALA A 471 24.34 2.77 -2.00
CA ALA A 471 25.15 1.64 -2.45
C ALA A 471 24.44 0.33 -2.05
N ASP A 472 24.65 -0.69 -2.88
CA ASP A 472 24.06 -2.04 -2.86
C ASP A 472 23.69 -2.62 -1.48
#